data_AF-A0A5M4D572-F1
#
_entry.id   AF-A0A5M4D572-F1
#
_cell.length_a   1.000
_cell.length_b   1.000
_cell.length_c   1.000
_cell.angle_alpha   90.00
_cell.angle_beta   90.00
_cell.angle_gamma   90.00
#
_symmetry.space_group_name_H-M   'P 1'
#
loop_
_entity.id
_entity.type
_entity.pdbx_description
1 polymer ?
#
loop_
_entity_poly.entity_id
_entity_poly.type
_entity_poly.pdbx_seq_one_letter_code
_entity_poly.pdbx_strand_id
1 'polypeptide(L)'
;MKMNWTIWTLASLALATGVAHADVYNVELEGMAFIYNGQTNTNIDLTIQTGDTVRWTWISGFHNVVSGLPGDGDAGDLFTSGPPTGTVGTVFEHTFTDVGLFDYHCQIHASLGMISQVNVIPSPGSLALLAPVGLFARGRRR
;
A
#
# COMPACT_ATOMS: atom_id res chain seq x y z
N MET A 1 -40.76 51.58 5.70
CA MET A 1 -40.07 50.77 4.67
C MET A 1 -38.89 50.09 5.35
N LYS A 2 -38.93 48.77 5.54
CA LYS A 2 -37.84 48.00 6.17
C LYS A 2 -37.20 47.15 5.07
N MET A 3 -35.91 47.35 4.82
CA MET A 3 -35.18 46.71 3.74
C MET A 3 -34.36 45.56 4.33
N ASN A 4 -34.76 44.33 4.04
CA ASN A 4 -34.09 43.12 4.52
C ASN A 4 -33.07 42.67 3.46
N TRP A 5 -31.79 42.63 3.82
CA TRP A 5 -30.72 42.10 2.98
C TRP A 5 -30.43 40.65 3.41
N THR A 6 -30.73 39.68 2.57
CA THR A 6 -30.24 38.30 2.70
C THR A 6 -28.87 38.20 2.04
N ILE A 7 -27.85 37.93 2.85
CA ILE A 7 -26.49 37.62 2.41
C ILE A 7 -26.50 36.22 1.80
N TRP A 8 -26.04 36.09 0.55
CA TRP A 8 -25.75 34.81 -0.07
C TRP A 8 -24.33 34.40 0.31
N THR A 9 -24.17 33.36 1.12
CA THR A 9 -22.88 32.69 1.25
C THR A 9 -22.63 31.86 -0.01
N LEU A 10 -21.61 32.25 -0.79
CA LEU A 10 -21.02 31.36 -1.77
C LEU A 10 -20.32 30.22 -1.01
N ALA A 11 -20.88 29.02 -1.08
CA ALA A 11 -20.16 27.83 -0.68
C ALA A 11 -19.08 27.56 -1.75
N SER A 12 -17.83 27.91 -1.43
CA SER A 12 -16.67 27.50 -2.22
C SER A 12 -16.52 25.99 -2.10
N LEU A 13 -16.80 25.25 -3.17
CA LEU A 13 -16.46 23.83 -3.27
C LEU A 13 -14.96 23.74 -3.54
N ALA A 14 -14.17 23.49 -2.50
CA ALA A 14 -12.76 23.15 -2.67
C ALA A 14 -12.66 21.79 -3.35
N LEU A 15 -12.12 21.74 -4.57
CA LEU A 15 -11.65 20.50 -5.19
C LEU A 15 -10.44 20.03 -4.37
N ALA A 16 -10.64 19.03 -3.52
CA ALA A 16 -9.53 18.33 -2.89
C ALA A 16 -8.80 17.55 -3.99
N THR A 17 -7.69 18.09 -4.47
CA THR A 17 -6.74 17.34 -5.29
C THR A 17 -6.12 16.28 -4.41
N GLY A 18 -6.58 15.03 -4.55
CA GLY A 18 -5.91 13.89 -3.96
C GLY A 18 -4.57 13.71 -4.65
N VAL A 19 -3.47 14.05 -3.97
CA VAL A 19 -2.14 13.69 -4.44
C VAL A 19 -2.03 12.17 -4.33
N ALA A 20 -1.61 11.49 -5.39
CA ALA A 20 -1.27 10.07 -5.30
C ALA A 20 -0.17 9.92 -4.24
N HIS A 21 -0.42 9.06 -3.24
CA HIS A 21 0.54 8.76 -2.19
C HIS A 21 1.62 7.83 -2.75
N ALA A 22 2.89 8.09 -2.42
CA ALA A 22 4.03 7.34 -2.92
C ALA A 22 5.12 7.28 -1.84
N ASP A 23 4.80 6.67 -0.71
CA ASP A 23 5.73 6.44 0.38
C ASP A 23 6.46 5.10 0.22
N VAL A 24 7.63 5.00 0.84
CA VAL A 24 8.46 3.79 0.83
C VAL A 24 8.62 3.25 2.25
N TYR A 25 8.21 2.00 2.45
CA TYR A 25 8.26 1.29 3.71
C TYR A 25 9.39 0.25 3.68
N ASN A 26 10.32 0.35 4.62
CA ASN A 26 11.53 -0.47 4.63
C ASN A 26 11.37 -1.70 5.49
N VAL A 27 11.48 -2.89 4.90
CA VAL A 27 11.52 -4.17 5.59
C VAL A 27 12.92 -4.74 5.48
N GLU A 28 13.50 -5.14 6.59
CA GLU A 28 14.83 -5.74 6.62
C GLU A 28 14.73 -7.26 6.65
N LEU A 29 15.66 -7.93 5.95
CA LEU A 29 15.85 -9.37 6.00
C LEU A 29 17.11 -9.63 6.80
N GLU A 30 16.93 -10.17 8.00
CA GLU A 30 18.02 -10.45 8.94
C GLU A 30 17.79 -11.78 9.66
N GLY A 31 18.83 -12.62 9.72
CA GLY A 31 18.75 -13.91 10.39
C GLY A 31 17.72 -14.85 9.76
N MET A 32 16.58 -15.03 10.43
CA MET A 32 15.43 -15.84 9.96
C MET A 32 14.14 -15.02 9.92
N ALA A 33 14.25 -13.69 9.83
CA ALA A 33 13.14 -12.79 9.99
C ALA A 33 13.04 -11.74 8.88
N PHE A 34 11.80 -11.44 8.51
CA PHE A 34 11.44 -10.11 8.07
C PHE A 34 11.33 -9.21 9.30
N ILE A 35 11.87 -7.99 9.24
CA ILE A 35 11.86 -7.02 10.33
C ILE A 35 11.28 -5.69 9.84
N TYR A 36 10.29 -5.17 10.56
CA TYR A 36 9.72 -3.85 10.33
C TYR A 36 9.40 -3.20 11.68
N ASN A 37 9.91 -1.99 11.94
CA ASN A 37 9.71 -1.25 13.20
C ASN A 37 9.95 -2.10 14.47
N GLY A 38 10.93 -3.01 14.44
CA GLY A 38 11.26 -3.91 15.55
C GLY A 38 10.32 -5.12 15.71
N GLN A 39 9.28 -5.23 14.89
CA GLN A 39 8.43 -6.42 14.79
C GLN A 39 9.00 -7.41 13.79
N THR A 40 8.68 -8.70 13.97
CA THR A 40 9.23 -9.76 13.13
C THR A 40 8.16 -10.67 12.54
N ASN A 41 8.37 -11.09 11.28
CA ASN A 41 7.55 -12.07 10.58
C ASN A 41 6.03 -11.76 10.67
N THR A 42 5.24 -12.72 11.13
CA THR A 42 3.78 -12.60 11.25
C THR A 42 3.33 -11.63 12.34
N ASN A 43 4.25 -11.13 13.18
CA ASN A 43 3.94 -10.09 14.18
C ASN A 43 4.10 -8.67 13.63
N ILE A 44 4.59 -8.50 12.40
CA ILE A 44 4.66 -7.20 11.72
C ILE A 44 3.24 -6.66 11.52
N ASP A 45 3.03 -5.40 11.88
CA ASP A 45 1.83 -4.63 11.54
C ASP A 45 2.20 -3.56 10.52
N LEU A 46 2.14 -3.93 9.24
CA LEU A 46 2.45 -3.05 8.12
C LEU A 46 1.18 -2.74 7.33
N THR A 47 0.64 -1.54 7.57
CA THR A 47 -0.45 -0.97 6.78
C THR A 47 0.07 0.16 5.90
N ILE A 48 -0.19 0.07 4.60
CA ILE A 48 0.22 1.06 3.58
C ILE A 48 -0.98 1.45 2.71
N GLN A 49 -0.83 2.48 1.88
CA GLN A 49 -1.86 2.90 0.94
C GLN A 49 -1.58 2.39 -0.48
N THR A 50 -2.62 2.27 -1.31
CA THR A 50 -2.43 2.05 -2.75
C THR A 50 -1.54 3.14 -3.35
N GLY A 51 -0.49 2.74 -4.07
CA GLY A 51 0.55 3.63 -4.60
C GLY A 51 1.86 3.57 -3.81
N ASP A 52 1.85 3.03 -2.59
CA ASP A 52 3.04 2.88 -1.77
C ASP A 52 3.90 1.68 -2.17
N THR A 53 5.17 1.76 -1.81
CA THR A 53 6.18 0.75 -2.10
C THR A 53 6.70 0.12 -0.82
N VAL A 54 6.80 -1.20 -0.81
CA VAL A 54 7.60 -1.90 0.20
C VAL A 54 8.97 -2.20 -0.39
N ARG A 55 10.01 -1.84 0.36
CA ARG A 55 11.41 -2.06 0.02
C ARG A 55 12.03 -3.05 0.99
N TRP A 56 12.32 -4.24 0.50
CA TRP A 56 13.02 -5.28 1.25
C TRP A 56 14.54 -5.13 1.08
N THR A 57 15.29 -5.08 2.18
CA THR A 57 16.75 -4.92 2.19
C THR A 57 17.42 -6.07 2.93
N TRP A 58 18.42 -6.70 2.30
CA TRP A 58 19.15 -7.81 2.87
C TRP A 58 20.24 -7.30 3.81
N ILE A 59 20.03 -7.48 5.11
CA ILE A 59 21.02 -7.13 6.14
C ILE A 59 21.96 -8.32 6.38
N SER A 60 21.41 -9.54 6.42
CA SER A 60 22.19 -10.78 6.53
C SER A 60 21.38 -11.99 6.05
N GLY A 61 22.03 -13.16 6.00
CA GLY A 61 21.38 -14.42 5.67
C GLY A 61 21.17 -14.65 4.17
N PHE A 62 20.60 -15.80 3.82
CA PHE A 62 20.33 -16.24 2.44
C PHE A 62 18.81 -16.29 2.23
N HIS A 63 18.26 -15.37 1.44
CA HIS A 63 16.81 -15.13 1.42
C HIS A 63 16.29 -14.74 0.04
N ASN A 64 14.99 -14.94 -0.17
CA ASN A 64 14.19 -14.26 -1.18
C ASN A 64 12.89 -13.69 -0.57
N VAL A 65 12.17 -12.93 -1.38
CA VAL A 65 10.81 -12.45 -1.10
C VAL A 65 9.90 -12.99 -2.20
N VAL A 66 8.86 -13.72 -1.81
CA VAL A 66 7.90 -14.33 -2.72
C VAL A 66 6.49 -14.01 -2.21
N SER A 67 5.65 -13.45 -3.07
CA SER A 67 4.23 -13.21 -2.75
C SER A 67 3.47 -14.53 -2.50
N GLY A 68 2.37 -14.44 -1.74
CA GLY A 68 1.53 -15.58 -1.37
C GLY A 68 2.06 -16.38 -0.17
N LEU A 69 1.24 -17.34 0.30
CA LEU A 69 1.68 -18.27 1.35
C LEU A 69 2.52 -19.41 0.74
N PRO A 70 3.39 -20.05 1.53
CA PRO A 70 4.19 -21.16 1.05
C PRO A 70 3.32 -22.34 0.56
N GLY A 71 3.49 -22.72 -0.71
CA GLY A 71 2.81 -23.86 -1.30
C GLY A 71 1.46 -23.54 -1.95
N ASP A 72 1.00 -22.29 -1.87
CA ASP A 72 -0.15 -21.84 -2.66
C ASP A 72 0.16 -21.89 -4.16
N GLY A 73 -0.86 -22.15 -4.98
CA GLY A 73 -0.69 -22.33 -6.43
C GLY A 73 -0.33 -21.05 -7.19
N ASP A 74 -0.63 -19.90 -6.60
CA ASP A 74 -0.35 -18.54 -7.08
C ASP A 74 0.83 -17.88 -6.36
N ALA A 75 1.58 -18.64 -5.55
CA ALA A 75 2.75 -18.13 -4.85
C ALA A 75 3.80 -17.61 -5.84
N GLY A 76 4.16 -16.33 -5.72
CA GLY A 76 5.11 -15.64 -6.59
C GLY A 76 4.50 -14.99 -7.82
N ASP A 77 3.20 -15.17 -8.11
CA ASP A 77 2.55 -14.62 -9.31
C ASP A 77 2.47 -13.08 -9.28
N LEU A 78 2.26 -12.49 -8.10
CA LEU A 78 2.20 -11.04 -7.94
C LEU A 78 3.58 -10.39 -7.96
N PHE A 79 4.52 -10.97 -7.21
CA PHE A 79 5.91 -10.55 -7.18
C PHE A 79 6.84 -11.63 -6.63
N THR A 80 8.10 -11.55 -7.07
CA THR A 80 9.22 -12.31 -6.53
C THR A 80 10.52 -11.51 -6.67
N SER A 81 11.39 -11.57 -5.67
CA SER A 81 12.77 -11.06 -5.78
C SER A 81 13.69 -12.01 -6.58
N GLY A 82 13.16 -13.13 -7.06
CA GLY A 82 13.91 -14.19 -7.75
C GLY A 82 14.45 -15.28 -6.80
N PRO A 83 15.45 -16.04 -7.25
CA PRO A 83 16.10 -17.07 -6.44
C PRO A 83 16.69 -16.49 -5.14
N PRO A 84 16.74 -17.26 -4.03
CA PRO A 84 17.39 -16.82 -2.80
C PRO A 84 18.84 -16.38 -3.03
N THR A 85 19.21 -15.29 -2.39
CA THR A 85 20.55 -14.71 -2.42
C THR A 85 21.01 -14.31 -1.03
N GLY A 86 22.33 -14.34 -0.81
CA GLY A 86 22.97 -13.91 0.44
C GLY A 86 23.80 -12.64 0.29
N THR A 87 23.64 -11.93 -0.82
CA THR A 87 24.34 -10.68 -1.08
C THR A 87 23.78 -9.57 -0.20
N VAL A 88 24.51 -9.23 0.86
CA VAL A 88 24.18 -8.11 1.75
C VAL A 88 24.07 -6.81 0.96
N GLY A 89 23.06 -6.00 1.28
CA GLY A 89 22.75 -4.76 0.59
C GLY A 89 21.93 -4.94 -0.68
N THR A 90 21.52 -6.17 -1.03
CA THR A 90 20.49 -6.40 -2.04
C THR A 90 19.21 -5.68 -1.64
N VAL A 91 18.55 -5.08 -2.62
CA VAL A 91 17.28 -4.37 -2.46
C VAL A 91 16.29 -4.93 -3.46
N PHE A 92 15.07 -5.21 -2.99
CA PHE A 92 13.91 -5.54 -3.81
C PHE A 92 12.76 -4.61 -3.46
N GLU A 93 12.03 -4.13 -4.46
CA GLU A 93 10.93 -3.18 -4.28
C GLU A 93 9.68 -3.67 -5.00
N HIS A 94 8.52 -3.48 -4.37
CA HIS A 94 7.23 -3.68 -5.01
C HIS A 94 6.25 -2.58 -4.61
N THR A 95 5.64 -1.94 -5.63
CA THR A 95 4.60 -0.93 -5.45
C THR A 95 3.23 -1.60 -5.50
N PHE A 96 2.45 -1.45 -4.43
CA PHE A 96 1.12 -2.04 -4.31
C PHE A 96 0.07 -1.09 -4.88
N THR A 97 -0.66 -1.53 -5.90
CA THR A 97 -1.68 -0.70 -6.57
C THR A 97 -3.11 -1.13 -6.26
N ASP A 98 -3.29 -2.34 -5.75
CA ASP A 98 -4.57 -2.91 -5.38
C ASP A 98 -4.75 -2.95 -3.85
N VAL A 99 -5.98 -2.72 -3.40
CA VAL A 99 -6.37 -2.83 -1.98
C VAL A 99 -6.47 -4.30 -1.60
N GLY A 100 -5.94 -4.69 -0.45
CA GLY A 100 -6.03 -6.07 0.01
C GLY A 100 -5.00 -6.44 1.07
N LEU A 101 -5.03 -7.71 1.47
CA LEU A 101 -4.01 -8.33 2.28
C LEU A 101 -3.10 -9.14 1.36
N PHE A 102 -1.81 -8.88 1.42
CA PHE A 102 -0.81 -9.51 0.57
C PHE A 102 0.21 -10.24 1.43
N ASP A 103 0.05 -11.56 1.53
CA ASP A 103 1.02 -12.42 2.18
C ASP A 103 2.29 -12.51 1.33
N TYR A 104 3.43 -12.72 2.00
CA TYR A 104 4.69 -13.04 1.37
C TYR A 104 5.58 -13.85 2.30
N HIS A 105 6.52 -14.59 1.73
CA HIS A 105 7.40 -15.48 2.46
C HIS A 105 8.80 -15.53 1.85
N CYS A 106 9.76 -16.05 2.63
CA CYS A 106 11.04 -16.52 2.11
C CYS A 106 10.92 -18.02 1.81
N GLN A 107 11.18 -18.44 0.58
CA GLN A 107 10.92 -19.80 0.10
C GLN A 107 11.62 -20.88 0.95
N ILE A 108 12.87 -20.63 1.34
CA ILE A 108 13.69 -21.64 2.04
C ILE A 108 13.54 -21.59 3.57
N HIS A 109 12.93 -20.53 4.11
CA HIS A 109 12.73 -20.34 5.54
C HIS A 109 11.25 -20.30 5.93
N ALA A 110 10.35 -20.55 4.98
CA ALA A 110 8.91 -20.63 5.17
C ALA A 110 8.52 -21.60 6.29
N SER A 111 9.11 -22.80 6.31
CA SER A 111 8.86 -23.82 7.35
C SER A 111 9.34 -23.42 8.74
N LEU A 112 10.20 -22.40 8.83
CA LEU A 112 10.69 -21.81 10.08
C LEU A 112 9.90 -20.55 10.47
N GLY A 113 8.85 -20.20 9.71
CA GLY A 113 7.97 -19.07 10.01
C GLY A 113 8.42 -17.73 9.43
N MET A 114 9.34 -17.70 8.47
CA MET A 114 9.71 -16.47 7.76
C MET A 114 8.63 -16.11 6.72
N ILE A 115 7.49 -15.65 7.24
CA ILE A 115 6.26 -15.29 6.54
C ILE A 115 5.78 -13.95 7.13
N SER A 116 5.22 -13.07 6.32
CA SER A 116 4.63 -11.82 6.76
C SER A 116 3.54 -11.37 5.79
N GLN A 117 2.88 -10.25 6.08
CA GLN A 117 1.74 -9.73 5.33
C GLN A 117 1.82 -8.21 5.24
N VAL A 118 1.38 -7.66 4.11
CA VAL A 118 1.14 -6.22 3.92
C VAL A 118 -0.36 -5.98 3.83
N ASN A 119 -0.89 -5.07 4.64
CA ASN A 119 -2.26 -4.58 4.53
C ASN A 119 -2.29 -3.30 3.70
N VAL A 120 -2.90 -3.34 2.52
CA VAL A 120 -2.99 -2.20 1.61
C VAL A 120 -4.40 -1.62 1.66
N ILE A 121 -4.52 -0.37 2.07
CA ILE A 121 -5.79 0.36 2.14
C ILE A 121 -5.90 1.39 1.01
N PRO A 122 -7.12 1.87 0.66
CA PRO A 122 -7.25 2.89 -0.38
C PRO A 122 -6.47 4.17 -0.03
N SER A 123 -5.72 4.70 -0.99
CA SER A 123 -5.21 6.06 -0.86
C SER A 123 -6.38 7.06 -0.88
N PRO A 124 -6.39 8.09 0.00
CA PRO A 124 -7.42 9.11 0.01
C PRO A 124 -7.67 9.78 -1.35
N GLY A 125 -6.63 9.86 -2.21
CA GLY A 125 -6.76 10.43 -3.54
C GLY A 125 -7.45 9.55 -4.58
N SER A 126 -7.41 8.23 -4.42
CA SER A 126 -8.01 7.27 -5.37
C SER A 126 -9.55 7.31 -5.34
N LEU A 127 -10.14 7.67 -4.19
CA LEU A 127 -11.60 7.77 -4.03
C LEU A 127 -12.20 9.03 -4.68
N ALA A 128 -11.39 10.08 -4.88
CA ALA A 128 -11.86 11.35 -5.46
C ALA A 128 -12.11 11.27 -6.97
N LEU A 129 -11.53 10.30 -7.68
CA LEU A 129 -11.65 10.16 -9.13
C LEU A 129 -12.97 9.53 -9.60
N LEU A 130 -13.67 8.81 -8.71
CA LEU A 130 -14.90 8.07 -9.02
C LEU A 130 -16.19 8.83 -8.69
N ALA A 131 -16.12 9.99 -8.05
CA ALA A 131 -17.31 10.80 -7.81
C ALA A 131 -17.81 11.37 -9.16
N PRO A 132 -19.04 11.05 -9.62
CA PRO A 132 -19.56 11.70 -10.81
C PRO A 132 -19.62 13.20 -10.54
N VAL A 133 -18.98 13.98 -11.40
CA VAL A 133 -19.13 15.45 -11.41
C VAL A 133 -20.58 15.73 -11.79
N GLY A 134 -21.46 15.77 -10.79
CA GLY A 134 -22.88 16.08 -10.95
C GLY A 134 -23.04 17.53 -11.36
N LEU A 135 -23.09 17.79 -12.67
CA LEU A 135 -23.43 19.07 -13.26
C LEU A 135 -24.90 19.40 -12.93
N PHE A 136 -25.13 20.13 -11.84
CA PHE A 136 -26.45 20.73 -11.57
C PHE A 136 -26.68 21.91 -12.53
N ALA A 137 -27.18 21.64 -13.73
CA ALA A 137 -27.80 22.65 -14.57
C ALA A 137 -29.26 22.86 -14.12
N ARG A 138 -29.47 23.85 -13.26
CA ARG A 138 -30.81 24.29 -12.85
C ARG A 138 -31.48 25.01 -14.03
N GLY A 139 -32.32 24.27 -14.78
CA GLY A 139 -33.21 24.84 -15.79
C GLY A 139 -34.18 25.85 -15.16
N ARG A 140 -34.22 27.06 -15.72
CA ARG A 140 -34.99 28.21 -15.25
C ARG A 140 -36.51 27.99 -15.37
N ARG A 141 -37.26 28.53 -14.42
CA ARG A 141 -38.72 28.62 -14.37
C ARG A 141 -39.32 29.24 -15.64
N ARG A 142 -40.55 28.83 -15.96
CA ARG A 142 -41.64 29.78 -16.23
C ARG A 142 -42.73 29.54 -15.19
#